data_AF-A0A7S1DB77-F1
#
_entry.id   AF-A0A7S1DB77-F1
#
_cell.length_a   1.000
_cell.length_b   1.000
_cell.length_c   1.000
_cell.angle_alpha   90.00
_cell.angle_beta   90.00
_cell.angle_gamma   90.00
#
_symmetry.space_group_name_H-M   'P 1'
#
loop_
_entity.id
_entity.type
_entity.pdbx_description
1 polymer ?
#
loop_
_entity_poly.entity_id
_entity_poly.type
_entity_poly.pdbx_seq_one_letter_code
_entity_poly.pdbx_strand_id
1 'polypeptide(L)'
;MAQKLREANFVHDKGIQVIAHSPLKRARETCRGLFGRVAPTESTTEERDGVLRVVQLDSLLEKTPTEWIPGNLGPLTNRITKFEQWIADQPEDVIAVVGHSQFFKAMLEMNFKFGNVDVWQVHYHTSGKSTKEQQTNGEEEEEEEEEYKVPRGWSSLKRLYACKGEGE
;
A
#
# COMPACT_ATOMS: atom_id res chain seq x y z
N MET A 1 4.65 5.60 15.03
CA MET A 1 3.56 5.34 14.07
C MET A 1 2.54 4.32 14.58
N ALA A 2 2.93 3.09 14.93
CA ALA A 2 2.00 2.04 15.40
C ALA A 2 1.02 2.48 16.49
N GLN A 3 1.52 3.20 17.51
CA GLN A 3 0.66 3.75 18.56
C GLN A 3 -0.38 4.73 18.00
N LYS A 4 0.04 5.70 17.18
CA LYS A 4 -0.86 6.68 16.53
C LYS A 4 -1.97 6.00 15.73
N LEU A 5 -1.65 4.96 14.95
CA LEU A 5 -2.66 4.24 14.16
C LEU A 5 -3.62 3.43 15.04
N ARG A 6 -3.15 2.85 16.15
CA ARG A 6 -4.00 2.14 17.11
C ARG A 6 -4.93 3.10 17.85
N GLU A 7 -4.42 4.25 18.30
CA GLU A 7 -5.22 5.29 18.95
C GLU A 7 -6.30 5.83 18.01
N ALA A 8 -6.01 5.94 16.71
CA ALA A 8 -6.96 6.34 15.68
C ALA A 8 -7.92 5.22 15.24
N ASN A 9 -7.85 4.01 15.81
CA ASN A 9 -8.57 2.83 15.33
C ASN A 9 -8.47 2.64 13.80
N PHE A 10 -7.31 2.95 13.23
CA PHE A 10 -7.10 3.15 11.79
C PHE A 10 -7.64 2.00 10.92
N VAL A 11 -7.48 0.76 11.37
CA VAL A 11 -7.95 -0.43 10.67
C VAL A 11 -9.47 -0.43 10.49
N HIS A 12 -10.19 -0.09 11.55
CA HIS A 12 -11.65 -0.03 11.54
C HIS A 12 -12.13 1.25 10.84
N ASP A 13 -11.51 2.40 11.13
CA ASP A 13 -11.87 3.70 10.55
C ASP A 13 -11.74 3.72 9.03
N LYS A 14 -10.66 3.15 8.48
CA LYS A 14 -10.47 3.04 7.04
C LYS A 14 -11.14 1.81 6.42
N GLY A 15 -11.80 0.97 7.22
CA GLY A 15 -12.46 -0.24 6.73
C GLY A 15 -11.50 -1.21 6.04
N ILE A 16 -10.27 -1.35 6.54
CA ILE A 16 -9.26 -2.23 5.92
C ILE A 16 -9.73 -3.68 6.05
N GLN A 17 -9.85 -4.38 4.93
CA GLN A 17 -10.36 -5.75 4.86
C GLN A 17 -9.22 -6.77 4.67
N VAL A 18 -8.16 -6.37 3.96
CA VAL A 18 -6.98 -7.21 3.72
C VAL A 18 -5.69 -6.40 3.89
N ILE A 19 -4.67 -7.06 4.43
CA ILE A 19 -3.30 -6.54 4.50
C ILE A 19 -2.40 -7.37 3.60
N ALA A 20 -1.79 -6.75 2.62
CA ALA A 20 -0.70 -7.33 1.84
C ALA A 20 0.65 -6.82 2.34
N HIS A 21 1.66 -7.68 2.43
CA HIS A 21 3.02 -7.22 2.76
C HIS A 21 4.11 -7.95 1.98
N SER A 22 5.25 -7.28 1.84
CA SER A 22 6.48 -7.88 1.31
C SER A 22 7.00 -9.01 2.22
N PRO A 23 7.62 -10.08 1.66
CA PRO A 23 8.21 -11.16 2.45
C PRO A 23 9.44 -10.73 3.26
N LEU A 24 10.06 -9.57 2.95
CA LEU A 24 11.25 -9.11 3.66
C LEU A 24 10.97 -8.82 5.13
N LYS A 25 11.91 -9.24 6.01
CA LYS A 25 11.81 -9.14 7.47
C LYS A 25 11.30 -7.78 7.97
N ARG A 26 11.86 -6.69 7.45
CA ARG A 26 11.46 -5.32 7.85
C ARG A 26 10.00 -4.99 7.54
N ALA A 27 9.45 -5.46 6.41
CA ALA A 27 8.04 -5.25 6.07
C ALA A 27 7.13 -6.10 6.96
N ARG A 28 7.55 -7.34 7.26
CA ARG A 28 6.85 -8.23 8.20
C ARG A 28 6.80 -7.63 9.61
N GLU A 29 7.92 -7.09 10.10
CA GLU A 29 8.00 -6.44 11.41
C GLU A 29 7.14 -5.18 11.47
N THR A 30 7.14 -4.36 10.41
CA THR A 30 6.23 -3.21 10.29
C THR A 30 4.77 -3.66 10.31
N CYS A 31 4.42 -4.68 9.53
CA CYS A 31 3.06 -5.25 9.51
C CYS A 31 2.64 -5.72 10.91
N ARG A 32 3.51 -6.45 11.62
CA ARG A 32 3.28 -6.88 13.01
C ARG A 32 3.06 -5.70 13.93
N GLY A 33 3.90 -4.67 13.82
CA GLY A 33 3.84 -3.49 14.67
C GLY A 33 2.57 -2.67 14.45
N LEU A 34 2.16 -2.46 13.19
CA LEU A 34 1.01 -1.63 12.83
C LEU A 34 -0.32 -2.35 13.05
N PHE A 35 -0.40 -3.62 12.69
CA PHE A 35 -1.67 -4.37 12.64
C PHE A 35 -1.80 -5.46 13.71
N GLY A 36 -0.74 -5.70 14.50
CA GLY A 36 -0.69 -6.83 15.44
C GLY A 36 -0.68 -8.20 14.76
N ARG A 37 -0.60 -8.23 13.42
CA ARG A 37 -0.74 -9.43 12.58
C ARG A 37 0.29 -9.43 11.46
N VAL A 38 0.69 -10.62 11.02
CA VAL A 38 1.58 -10.88 9.88
C VAL A 38 1.09 -12.16 9.23
N ALA A 39 1.24 -12.28 7.91
CA ALA A 39 0.93 -13.54 7.23
C ALA A 39 1.71 -14.69 7.91
N PRO A 40 1.04 -15.83 8.16
CA PRO A 40 1.71 -17.02 8.67
C PRO A 40 2.91 -17.38 7.78
N THR A 41 4.04 -17.76 8.40
CA THR A 41 5.20 -18.25 7.64
C THR A 41 4.94 -19.63 7.03
N GLU A 42 3.94 -20.34 7.55
CA GLU A 42 3.43 -21.63 7.09
C GLU A 42 1.91 -21.59 7.12
N SER A 43 1.23 -22.28 6.22
CA SER A 43 -0.22 -22.28 6.02
C SER A 43 -1.01 -22.86 7.21
N THR A 44 -0.97 -22.17 8.35
CA THR A 44 -1.84 -22.43 9.50
C THR A 44 -3.06 -21.53 9.37
N THR A 45 -4.14 -22.14 8.90
CA THR A 45 -5.50 -21.61 8.92
C THR A 45 -6.00 -21.55 10.36
N GLU A 46 -5.56 -20.53 11.12
CA GLU A 46 -6.28 -20.12 12.32
C GLU A 46 -7.19 -18.94 11.95
N GLU A 47 -8.41 -19.26 11.54
CA GLU A 47 -9.51 -18.31 11.53
C GLU A 47 -9.88 -17.98 12.98
N ARG A 48 -9.73 -16.71 13.37
CA ARG A 48 -10.22 -16.20 14.66
C ARG A 48 -10.96 -14.89 14.47
N ASP A 49 -12.29 -14.94 14.48
CA ASP A 49 -13.20 -13.81 14.75
C ASP A 49 -12.90 -12.48 14.03
N GLY A 50 -13.63 -12.20 12.94
CA GLY A 50 -13.56 -10.90 12.25
C GLY A 50 -12.23 -10.60 11.55
N VAL A 51 -11.59 -11.63 10.98
CA VAL A 51 -10.18 -11.59 10.57
C VAL A 51 -9.94 -10.74 9.32
N LEU A 52 -9.20 -9.65 9.47
CA LEU A 52 -8.44 -9.07 8.36
C LEU A 52 -7.52 -10.14 7.75
N ARG A 53 -7.78 -10.49 6.49
CA ARG A 53 -6.93 -11.41 5.73
C ARG A 53 -5.54 -10.80 5.59
N VAL A 54 -4.48 -11.55 5.94
CA VAL A 54 -3.10 -11.06 5.78
C VAL A 54 -2.36 -11.94 4.78
N VAL A 55 -1.85 -11.32 3.72
CA VAL A 55 -1.23 -12.01 2.58
C VAL A 55 0.21 -11.53 2.39
N GLN A 56 1.12 -12.47 2.16
CA GLN A 56 2.49 -12.16 1.74
C GLN A 56 2.58 -12.20 0.22
N LEU A 57 3.17 -11.17 -0.40
CA LEU A 57 3.30 -11.07 -1.86
C LEU A 57 4.75 -10.90 -2.29
N ASP A 58 5.26 -11.85 -3.09
CA ASP A 58 6.62 -11.79 -3.64
C ASP A 58 6.80 -10.66 -4.67
N SER A 59 5.71 -10.22 -5.31
CA SER A 59 5.73 -9.03 -6.17
C SER A 59 6.23 -7.79 -5.43
N LEU A 60 5.94 -7.67 -4.13
CA LEU A 60 6.36 -6.58 -3.25
C LEU A 60 7.80 -6.69 -2.73
N LEU A 61 8.63 -7.60 -3.25
CA LEU A 61 10.06 -7.63 -2.91
C LEU A 61 10.74 -6.28 -3.23
N GLU A 62 11.83 -5.92 -2.55
CA GLU A 62 12.63 -4.77 -3.00
C GLU A 62 13.48 -5.16 -4.22
N LYS A 63 13.96 -4.17 -4.98
CA LYS A 63 14.88 -4.37 -6.10
C LYS A 63 15.99 -5.36 -5.79
N THR A 64 16.24 -6.28 -6.71
CA THR A 64 17.44 -7.11 -6.69
C THR A 64 18.62 -6.36 -7.33
N PRO A 65 19.88 -6.69 -6.98
CA PRO A 65 21.06 -6.09 -7.59
C PRO A 65 21.07 -6.09 -9.13
N THR A 66 20.42 -7.06 -9.77
CA THR A 66 20.33 -7.17 -11.24
C THR A 66 19.40 -6.13 -11.87
N GLU A 67 18.49 -5.54 -11.11
CA GLU A 67 17.63 -4.42 -11.54
C GLU A 67 18.36 -3.06 -11.51
N TRP A 68 19.65 -3.06 -11.15
CA TRP A 68 20.55 -1.90 -11.26
C TRP A 68 21.34 -1.88 -12.58
N ILE A 69 21.26 -2.94 -13.38
CA ILE A 69 21.88 -2.98 -14.70
C ILE A 69 21.02 -2.15 -15.66
N PRO A 70 21.56 -1.09 -16.29
CA PRO A 70 20.84 -0.30 -17.29
C PRO A 70 20.26 -1.22 -18.38
N GLY A 71 18.97 -1.06 -18.68
CA GLY A 71 18.25 -1.89 -19.64
C GLY A 71 17.53 -3.11 -19.05
N ASN A 72 17.77 -3.48 -17.78
CA ASN A 72 17.12 -4.62 -17.13
C ASN A 72 15.95 -4.20 -16.21
N LEU A 73 15.03 -3.38 -16.73
CA LEU A 73 13.82 -2.95 -16.00
C LEU A 73 12.71 -4.01 -16.01
N GLY A 74 12.78 -5.00 -16.90
CA GLY A 74 11.78 -6.05 -17.09
C GLY A 74 11.35 -6.77 -15.81
N PRO A 75 12.27 -7.18 -14.91
CA PRO A 75 11.89 -7.85 -13.66
C PRO A 75 11.03 -6.99 -12.73
N LEU A 76 11.37 -5.70 -12.57
CA LEU A 76 10.60 -4.79 -11.73
C LEU A 76 9.22 -4.52 -12.34
N THR A 77 9.16 -4.22 -13.65
CA THR A 77 7.90 -4.00 -14.37
C THR A 77 6.99 -5.22 -14.25
N ASN A 78 7.52 -6.43 -14.43
CA ASN A 78 6.74 -7.67 -14.28
C ASN A 78 6.18 -7.81 -12.86
N ARG A 79 6.93 -7.45 -11.82
CA ARG A 79 6.43 -7.48 -10.44
C ARG A 79 5.35 -6.43 -10.18
N ILE A 80 5.48 -5.24 -10.75
CA ILE A 80 4.42 -4.22 -10.70
C ILE A 80 3.15 -4.75 -11.39
N THR A 81 3.25 -5.27 -12.62
CA THR A 81 2.10 -5.84 -13.32
C THR A 81 1.44 -7.00 -12.56
N LYS A 82 2.24 -7.89 -11.97
CA LYS A 82 1.71 -8.98 -11.11
C LYS A 82 1.00 -8.44 -9.87
N PHE A 83 1.50 -7.36 -9.28
CA PHE A 83 0.87 -6.74 -8.12
C PHE A 83 -0.43 -6.03 -8.50
N GLU A 84 -0.46 -5.29 -9.61
CA GLU A 84 -1.68 -4.66 -10.13
C GLU A 84 -2.75 -5.69 -10.49
N GLN A 85 -2.36 -6.78 -11.15
CA GLN A 85 -3.25 -7.91 -11.41
C GLN A 85 -3.79 -8.51 -10.11
N TRP A 86 -2.93 -8.70 -9.11
CA TRP A 86 -3.37 -9.19 -7.80
C TRP A 86 -4.39 -8.23 -7.17
N ILE A 87 -4.17 -6.91 -7.19
CA ILE A 87 -5.17 -5.94 -6.69
C ILE A 87 -6.49 -6.08 -7.45
N ALA A 88 -6.43 -6.17 -8.78
CA ALA A 88 -7.63 -6.28 -9.62
C ALA A 88 -8.46 -7.55 -9.36
N ASP A 89 -7.80 -8.62 -8.90
CA ASP A 89 -8.44 -9.89 -8.58
C ASP A 89 -8.97 -9.97 -7.13
N GLN A 90 -8.73 -8.94 -6.30
CA GLN A 90 -9.19 -8.95 -4.91
C GLN A 90 -10.67 -8.57 -4.80
N PRO A 91 -11.46 -9.31 -4.01
CA PRO A 91 -12.85 -8.95 -3.71
C PRO A 91 -12.99 -7.78 -2.71
N GLU A 92 -11.90 -7.40 -2.03
CA GLU A 92 -11.89 -6.34 -1.04
C GLU A 92 -11.75 -4.94 -1.65
N ASP A 93 -12.49 -3.97 -1.10
CA ASP A 93 -12.48 -2.56 -1.55
C ASP A 93 -11.28 -1.79 -0.99
N VAL A 94 -10.86 -2.12 0.25
CA VAL A 94 -9.76 -1.42 0.94
C VAL A 94 -8.66 -2.40 1.36
N ILE A 95 -7.52 -2.23 0.71
CA ILE A 95 -6.31 -3.05 0.90
C ILE A 95 -5.22 -2.20 1.54
N ALA A 96 -4.69 -2.64 2.67
CA ALA A 96 -3.47 -2.07 3.25
C ALA A 96 -2.24 -2.78 2.69
N VAL A 97 -1.26 -2.03 2.20
CA VAL A 97 -0.07 -2.59 1.57
C VAL A 97 1.19 -2.13 2.29
N VAL A 98 1.98 -3.09 2.80
CA VAL A 98 3.26 -2.83 3.48
C VAL A 98 4.41 -3.28 2.57
N GLY A 99 5.05 -2.32 1.93
CA GLY A 99 6.12 -2.54 0.96
C GLY A 99 7.32 -1.63 1.15
N HIS A 100 8.02 -1.35 0.05
CA HIS A 100 9.25 -0.57 0.05
C HIS A 100 9.08 0.67 -0.81
N SER A 101 9.61 1.81 -0.35
CA SER A 101 9.43 3.10 -1.03
C SER A 101 9.90 3.08 -2.49
N GLN A 102 10.96 2.33 -2.80
CA GLN A 102 11.46 2.20 -4.17
C GLN A 102 10.50 1.45 -5.10
N PHE A 103 9.76 0.47 -4.58
CA PHE A 103 8.75 -0.26 -5.34
C PHE A 103 7.56 0.66 -5.65
N PHE A 104 6.99 1.31 -4.64
CA PHE A 104 5.87 2.24 -4.82
C PHE A 104 6.24 3.44 -5.68
N LYS A 105 7.48 3.94 -5.56
CA LYS A 105 8.00 5.01 -6.42
C LYS A 105 7.93 4.61 -7.89
N ALA A 106 8.38 3.40 -8.22
CA ALA A 106 8.36 2.92 -9.59
C ALA A 106 6.93 2.62 -10.07
N MET A 107 6.11 2.00 -9.22
CA MET A 107 4.71 1.65 -9.52
C MET A 107 3.86 2.89 -9.80
N LEU A 108 4.03 3.95 -9.02
CA LEU A 108 3.26 5.19 -9.15
C LEU A 108 4.00 6.26 -9.97
N GLU A 109 5.12 5.91 -10.63
CA GLU A 109 5.94 6.85 -11.43
C GLU A 109 6.33 8.15 -10.69
N MET A 110 6.56 8.06 -9.38
CA MET A 110 6.91 9.20 -8.54
C MET A 110 8.38 9.60 -8.69
N ASN A 111 8.67 10.89 -8.54
CA ASN A 111 10.05 11.41 -8.50
C ASN A 111 10.66 11.39 -7.09
N PHE A 112 9.86 11.26 -6.03
CA PHE A 112 10.29 11.17 -4.63
C PHE A 112 10.23 9.75 -4.05
N LYS A 113 10.78 9.56 -2.85
CA LYS A 113 10.65 8.31 -2.07
C LYS A 113 9.70 8.56 -0.91
N PHE A 114 8.86 7.58 -0.63
CA PHE A 114 8.01 7.53 0.56
C PHE A 114 8.87 7.40 1.83
N GLY A 115 8.54 8.16 2.88
CA GLY A 115 9.24 8.13 4.15
C GLY A 115 9.03 6.81 4.90
N ASN A 116 9.92 6.54 5.85
CA ASN A 116 9.83 5.32 6.66
C ASN A 116 8.53 5.33 7.48
N VAL A 117 7.72 4.28 7.29
CA VAL A 117 6.45 4.11 8.00
C VAL A 117 5.43 5.23 7.72
N ASP A 118 5.58 5.94 6.60
CA ASP A 118 4.52 6.82 6.09
C ASP A 118 3.32 6.00 5.64
N VAL A 119 2.13 6.58 5.81
CA VAL A 119 0.87 6.02 5.34
C VAL A 119 0.32 6.91 4.24
N TRP A 120 0.11 6.30 3.09
CA TRP A 120 -0.42 6.94 1.90
C TRP A 120 -1.68 6.21 1.44
N GLN A 121 -2.58 6.95 0.81
CA GLN A 121 -3.78 6.44 0.19
C GLN A 121 -3.70 6.72 -1.30
N VAL A 122 -4.14 5.76 -2.10
CA VAL A 122 -4.29 5.89 -3.55
C VAL A 122 -5.48 5.03 -3.96
N HIS A 123 -6.19 5.44 -5.01
CA HIS A 123 -7.30 4.67 -5.57
C HIS A 123 -6.84 3.90 -6.81
N TYR A 124 -7.25 2.64 -6.92
CA TYR A 124 -7.00 1.80 -8.09
C TYR A 124 -8.31 1.48 -8.79
N HIS A 125 -8.37 1.72 -10.10
CA HIS A 125 -9.53 1.51 -10.95
C HIS A 125 -9.28 0.29 -11.83
N THR A 126 -9.97 -0.82 -11.54
CA THR A 126 -9.96 -1.98 -12.45
C THR A 126 -10.56 -1.54 -13.78
N SER A 127 -9.84 -1.75 -14.90
CA SER A 127 -10.25 -1.31 -16.23
C SER A 127 -11.39 -2.16 -16.82
N GLY A 128 -12.48 -2.31 -16.06
CA GLY A 128 -13.58 -3.23 -16.32
C GLY A 128 -14.84 -2.93 -15.53
N LYS A 129 -15.25 -1.65 -15.45
CA LYS A 129 -16.65 -1.15 -15.38
C LYS A 129 -16.62 0.35 -15.21
N SER A 130 -17.19 1.06 -16.17
CA SER A 130 -17.39 2.51 -16.13
C SER A 130 -18.48 2.83 -15.11
N THR A 131 -18.15 2.87 -13.83
CA THR A 131 -19.05 3.41 -12.81
C THR A 131 -18.86 4.92 -12.77
N LYS A 132 -19.82 5.63 -13.37
CA LYS A 132 -20.03 7.06 -13.14
C LYS A 132 -20.57 7.24 -11.73
N GLU A 133 -19.76 7.70 -10.79
CA GLU A 133 -20.26 8.29 -9.54
C GLU A 133 -19.43 9.54 -9.25
N GLN A 134 -20.04 10.73 -9.42
CA GLN A 134 -20.84 11.43 -8.42
C GLN A 134 -19.96 12.01 -7.31
N GLN A 135 -19.55 13.25 -7.56
CA GLN A 135 -19.05 14.17 -6.54
C GLN A 135 -20.11 14.32 -5.45
N THR A 136 -19.74 13.99 -4.22
CA THR A 136 -20.44 14.46 -3.03
C THR A 136 -19.54 15.47 -2.34
N ASN A 137 -20.05 16.70 -2.19
CA ASN A 137 -19.43 17.77 -1.43
C ASN A 137 -19.45 17.40 0.06
N GLY A 138 -18.26 17.17 0.63
CA GLY A 138 -18.02 17.25 2.06
C GLY A 138 -17.00 18.34 2.29
N GLU A 139 -17.41 19.42 2.95
CA GLU A 139 -16.55 20.52 3.38
C GLU A 139 -15.63 20.01 4.51
N GLU A 140 -14.36 19.77 4.20
CA GLU A 140 -13.29 19.61 5.21
C GLU A 140 -12.04 20.36 4.73
N GLU A 141 -11.30 20.86 5.71
CA GLU A 141 -10.33 21.95 5.68
C GLU A 141 -9.26 21.86 4.56
N GLU A 142 -9.04 22.98 3.86
CA GLU A 142 -8.05 23.16 2.79
C GLU A 142 -6.61 23.01 3.32
N GLU A 143 -6.12 21.78 3.41
CA GLU A 143 -4.68 21.52 3.25
C GLU A 143 -4.38 21.57 1.74
N GLU A 144 -3.33 22.30 1.32
CA GLU A 144 -2.87 22.34 -0.07
C GLU A 144 -2.68 20.91 -0.60
N GLU A 145 -3.67 20.37 -1.33
CA GLU A 145 -3.59 19.05 -1.93
C GLU A 145 -2.52 19.11 -3.03
N GLU A 146 -1.31 18.61 -2.73
CA GLU A 146 -0.29 18.39 -3.74
C GLU A 146 -0.85 17.43 -4.81
N GLU A 147 -1.18 17.94 -5.99
CA GLU A 147 -1.74 17.16 -7.08
C GLU A 147 -0.63 16.30 -7.75
N TYR A 148 -0.53 15.04 -7.34
CA TYR A 148 0.43 14.09 -7.91
C TYR A 148 -0.08 13.46 -9.22
N LYS A 149 0.75 13.47 -10.26
CA LYS A 149 0.49 12.73 -11.50
C LYS A 149 0.83 11.26 -11.32
N VAL A 150 -0.19 10.40 -11.27
CA VAL A 150 -0.05 8.94 -11.15
C VAL A 150 -0.36 8.22 -12.48
N PRO A 151 0.09 6.97 -12.67
CA PRO A 151 -0.13 6.21 -13.90
C PRO A 151 -1.59 5.85 -14.13
N ARG A 152 -1.92 5.43 -15.36
CA ARG A 152 -3.27 4.98 -15.71
C ARG A 152 -3.73 3.86 -14.77
N GLY A 153 -4.98 3.97 -14.32
CA GLY A 153 -5.57 3.03 -13.37
C GLY A 153 -5.38 3.45 -11.92
N TRP A 154 -4.56 4.46 -11.62
CA TRP A 154 -4.40 5.03 -10.29
C TRP A 154 -4.97 6.44 -10.23
N SER A 155 -5.46 6.88 -9.06
CA SER A 155 -5.85 8.28 -8.82
C SER A 155 -5.73 8.65 -7.34
N SER A 156 -5.88 9.95 -7.05
CA SER A 156 -6.13 10.44 -5.69
C SER A 156 -5.05 10.04 -4.68
N LEU A 157 -3.78 10.10 -5.09
CA LEU A 157 -2.65 9.84 -4.20
C LEU A 157 -2.58 10.94 -3.15
N LYS A 158 -2.69 10.58 -1.87
CA LYS A 158 -2.57 11.51 -0.74
C LYS A 158 -1.83 10.89 0.43
N ARG A 159 -1.10 11.71 1.18
CA ARG A 159 -0.42 11.29 2.41
C ARG A 159 -1.40 11.43 3.58
N LEU A 160 -1.64 10.34 4.30
CA LEU A 160 -2.53 10.34 5.48
C LEU A 160 -1.77 10.56 6.78
N TYR A 161 -0.61 9.90 6.93
CA TYR A 161 0.23 10.01 8.11
C TYR A 161 1.69 10.07 7.69
N ALA A 162 2.38 11.13 8.09
CA ALA A 162 3.83 11.23 7.99
C ALA A 162 4.47 10.88 9.32
N CYS A 163 5.53 10.08 9.30
CA CYS A 163 6.38 10.00 10.48
C CYS A 163 7.24 11.28 10.49
N LYS A 164 6.76 12.34 11.18
CA LYS A 164 7.63 13.49 11.48
C LYS A 164 8.88 12.93 12.15
N GLY A 165 10.03 13.07 11.51
CA GLY A 165 11.29 12.97 12.24
C GLY A 165 11.19 13.96 13.38
N GLU A 166 11.41 13.51 14.62
CA GLU A 166 11.76 14.45 15.67
C GLU A 166 12.94 15.26 15.12
N GLY A 167 12.77 16.58 15.08
CA GLY A 167 13.71 17.48 14.42
C GLY A 167 15.13 17.20 14.88
N GLU A 168 16.04 17.13 13.91
CA GLU A 168 17.45 17.46 14.17
C GLU A 168 17.57 18.96 14.48
#